data_AF-A0A2G2ZQS9-F1
#
_entry.id   AF-A0A2G2ZQS9-F1
#
_cell.length_a   1.000
_cell.length_b   1.000
_cell.length_c   1.000
_cell.angle_alpha   90.00
_cell.angle_beta   90.00
_cell.angle_gamma   90.00
#
_symmetry.space_group_name_H-M   'P 1'
#
loop_
_entity.id
_entity.type
_entity.pdbx_description
1 polymer ?
#
loop_
_entity_poly.entity_id
_entity_poly.type
_entity_poly.pdbx_seq_one_letter_code
_entity_poly.pdbx_strand_id
1 'polypeptide(L)'
;MTRKLRSLELAMKNLQGLGGYKSVSYKDLCMFPGVHLPFDFKMPKFEKYDGHGDLIAHLRHYCNQLKGAGGKEELLMAYFGEILSGLASEWFVDQHIDKWISWDDLANEFVQ
;
A
#
# COMPACT_ATOMS: atom_id res chain seq x y z
N MET A 1 -15.65 -51.02 5.88
CA MET A 1 -14.81 -49.90 6.37
C MET A 1 -14.17 -49.07 5.23
N THR A 2 -13.95 -49.63 4.03
CA THR A 2 -13.20 -49.00 2.92
C THR A 2 -13.95 -48.00 2.04
N ARG A 3 -15.30 -47.97 2.08
CA ARG A 3 -16.10 -47.03 1.27
C ARG A 3 -16.04 -45.60 1.81
N LYS A 4 -16.10 -45.43 3.14
CA LYS A 4 -16.03 -44.12 3.79
C LYS A 4 -14.68 -43.43 3.59
N LEU A 5 -13.60 -44.21 3.63
CA LEU A 5 -12.23 -43.73 3.39
C LEU A 5 -12.04 -43.20 1.96
N ARG A 6 -12.52 -43.95 0.96
CA ARG A 6 -12.51 -43.51 -0.44
C ARG A 6 -13.39 -42.27 -0.69
N SER A 7 -14.54 -42.18 -0.03
CA SER A 7 -15.38 -40.97 -0.10
C SER A 7 -14.70 -39.75 0.52
N LEU A 8 -13.94 -39.93 1.61
CA LEU A 8 -13.17 -38.86 2.24
C LEU A 8 -12.01 -38.40 1.34
N GLU A 9 -11.25 -39.33 0.76
CA GLU A 9 -10.16 -39.01 -0.18
C GLU A 9 -10.67 -38.25 -1.41
N LEU A 10 -11.83 -38.63 -1.94
CA LEU A 10 -12.44 -37.94 -3.09
C LEU A 10 -12.91 -36.53 -2.70
N ALA A 11 -13.48 -36.36 -1.51
CA ALA A 11 -13.88 -35.05 -0.99
C ALA A 11 -12.66 -34.12 -0.81
N MET A 12 -11.54 -34.64 -0.32
CA MET A 12 -10.30 -33.87 -0.15
C MET A 12 -9.67 -33.46 -1.49
N LYS A 13 -9.66 -34.35 -2.50
CA LYS A 13 -9.22 -34.01 -3.86
C LYS A 13 -10.10 -32.95 -4.51
N ASN A 14 -11.41 -33.01 -4.28
CA ASN A 14 -12.35 -32.01 -4.81
C ASN A 14 -12.21 -30.64 -4.12
N LEU A 15 -11.87 -30.62 -2.82
CA LEU A 15 -11.56 -29.38 -2.09
C LEU A 15 -10.25 -28.73 -2.57
N GLN A 16 -9.27 -29.51 -3.03
CA GLN A 16 -8.07 -28.97 -3.69
C GLN A 16 -8.36 -28.37 -5.07
N GLY A 17 -9.48 -28.76 -5.71
CA GLY A 17 -9.92 -28.26 -7.02
C GLY A 17 -10.89 -27.08 -6.97
N LEU A 18 -11.51 -26.78 -5.83
CA LEU A 18 -12.16 -25.49 -5.60
C LEU A 18 -11.08 -24.47 -5.28
N GLY A 19 -10.77 -23.61 -6.25
CA GLY A 19 -9.72 -22.59 -6.22
C GLY A 19 -9.39 -22.11 -4.81
N GLY A 20 -8.15 -22.41 -4.40
CA GLY A 20 -7.67 -22.19 -3.05
C GLY A 20 -8.00 -20.81 -2.54
N TYR A 21 -8.26 -20.70 -1.24
CA TYR A 21 -8.14 -19.44 -0.53
C TYR A 21 -6.83 -18.80 -0.99
N LYS A 22 -6.93 -17.74 -1.79
CA LYS A 22 -5.76 -17.00 -2.27
C LYS A 22 -5.21 -16.33 -1.03
N SER A 23 -4.29 -17.02 -0.35
CA SER A 23 -3.64 -16.49 0.84
C SER A 23 -2.88 -15.26 0.40
N VAL A 24 -3.31 -14.10 0.86
CA VAL A 24 -2.64 -12.85 0.55
C VAL A 24 -1.43 -12.74 1.47
N SER A 25 -0.24 -12.51 0.92
CA SER A 25 0.98 -12.32 1.70
C SER A 25 1.18 -10.85 2.09
N TYR A 26 2.03 -10.59 3.07
CA TYR A 26 2.45 -9.22 3.41
C TYR A 26 2.97 -8.46 2.18
N LYS A 27 3.71 -9.15 1.28
CA LYS A 27 4.27 -8.55 0.07
C LYS A 27 3.20 -8.21 -0.97
N ASP A 28 2.05 -8.89 -0.93
CA ASP A 28 0.94 -8.61 -1.84
C ASP A 28 0.09 -7.42 -1.36
N LEU A 29 0.16 -7.06 -0.07
CA LEU A 29 -0.62 -5.97 0.54
C LEU A 29 0.20 -4.71 0.82
N CYS A 30 1.47 -4.87 1.16
CA CYS A 30 2.32 -3.76 1.53
C CYS A 30 2.87 -3.09 0.27
N MET A 31 2.48 -1.83 0.05
CA MET A 31 2.95 -1.05 -1.09
C MET A 31 4.46 -0.78 -1.06
N PHE A 32 5.06 -0.72 0.14
CA PHE A 32 6.48 -0.42 0.30
C PHE A 32 7.11 -1.32 1.38
N PRO A 33 7.31 -2.63 1.09
CA PRO A 33 7.69 -3.61 2.10
C PRO A 33 9.13 -3.46 2.62
N GLY A 34 9.97 -2.70 1.92
CA GLY A 34 11.36 -2.41 2.32
C GLY A 34 11.52 -1.22 3.29
N VAL A 35 10.44 -0.53 3.63
CA VAL A 35 10.51 0.68 4.46
C VAL A 35 10.44 0.32 5.93
N HIS A 36 11.49 0.68 6.66
CA HIS A 36 11.59 0.44 8.09
C HIS A 36 11.56 1.76 8.87
N LEU A 37 10.63 1.83 9.82
CA LEU A 37 10.46 2.97 10.71
C LEU A 37 11.36 2.85 11.94
N PRO A 38 11.89 3.96 12.47
CA PRO A 38 12.44 3.98 13.81
C PRO A 38 11.40 3.52 14.84
N PHE A 39 11.84 2.81 15.88
CA PHE A 39 10.96 2.29 16.94
C PHE A 39 10.11 3.37 17.61
N ASP A 40 10.67 4.56 17.83
CA ASP A 40 9.99 5.70 18.47
C ASP A 40 9.31 6.65 17.47
N PHE A 41 9.15 6.25 16.20
CA PHE A 41 8.51 7.08 15.20
C PHE A 41 7.03 7.30 15.55
N LYS A 42 6.65 8.57 15.70
CA LYS A 42 5.27 8.98 15.84
C LYS A 42 4.76 9.46 14.50
N MET A 43 3.69 8.83 14.01
CA MET A 43 3.01 9.26 12.80
C MET A 43 2.59 10.73 12.91
N PRO A 44 3.01 11.61 11.97
CA PRO A 44 2.48 12.95 11.87
C PRO A 44 0.99 12.93 11.52
N LYS A 45 0.26 13.98 11.90
CA LYS A 45 -1.10 14.18 11.39
C LYS A 45 -1.00 14.89 10.06
N PHE A 46 -1.47 14.24 9.01
CA PHE A 46 -1.53 14.84 7.68
C PHE A 46 -2.90 15.46 7.42
N GLU A 47 -2.89 16.62 6.79
CA GLU A 47 -4.06 17.12 6.08
C GLU A 47 -4.28 16.21 4.86
N LYS A 48 -5.53 15.89 4.56
CA LYS A 48 -5.86 15.05 3.41
C LYS A 48 -6.19 15.90 2.20
N TYR A 49 -5.65 15.51 1.05
CA TYR A 49 -5.98 16.02 -0.26
C TYR A 49 -7.12 15.18 -0.86
N ASP A 50 -8.19 15.84 -1.25
CA ASP A 50 -9.39 15.22 -1.84
C ASP A 50 -9.45 15.38 -3.37
N GLY A 51 -8.45 16.04 -3.96
CA GLY A 51 -8.45 16.45 -5.37
C GLY A 51 -8.70 17.94 -5.59
N HIS A 52 -8.94 18.72 -4.54
CA HIS A 52 -9.17 20.16 -4.62
C HIS A 52 -8.08 20.98 -3.93
N GLY A 53 -7.82 22.18 -4.47
CA GLY A 53 -6.83 23.12 -3.94
C GLY A 53 -5.48 23.07 -4.67
N ASP A 54 -4.46 23.66 -4.07
CA ASP A 54 -3.11 23.71 -4.64
C ASP A 54 -2.34 22.44 -4.27
N LEU A 55 -2.27 21.53 -5.24
CA LEU A 55 -1.56 20.25 -5.12
C LEU A 55 -0.07 20.44 -4.79
N ILE A 56 0.61 21.41 -5.42
CA ILE A 56 2.05 21.62 -5.21
C ILE A 56 2.31 22.16 -3.81
N ALA A 57 1.46 23.07 -3.32
CA ALA A 57 1.53 23.54 -1.94
C ALA A 57 1.30 22.39 -0.95
N HIS A 58 0.35 21.50 -1.23
CA HIS A 58 0.05 20.33 -0.40
C HIS A 58 1.24 19.37 -0.31
N LEU A 59 1.85 19.00 -1.45
CA LEU A 59 3.05 18.15 -1.49
C LEU A 59 4.23 18.80 -0.76
N ARG A 60 4.43 20.12 -0.92
CA ARG A 60 5.48 20.84 -0.19
C ARG A 60 5.25 20.79 1.33
N HIS A 61 4.00 20.94 1.77
CA HIS A 61 3.65 20.84 3.18
C HIS A 61 3.94 19.43 3.71
N TYR A 62 3.50 18.40 3.00
CA TYR A 62 3.76 16.99 3.32
C TYR A 62 5.26 16.69 3.50
N CYS A 63 6.09 17.04 2.51
CA CYS A 63 7.53 16.82 2.57
C CYS A 63 8.18 17.52 3.78
N ASN A 64 7.72 18.72 4.12
CA ASN A 64 8.23 19.46 5.28
C ASN A 64 7.84 18.81 6.62
N GLN A 65 6.66 18.18 6.72
CA GLN A 65 6.24 17.47 7.94
C GLN A 65 7.13 16.25 8.21
N LEU A 66 7.56 15.54 7.16
CA LEU A 66 8.41 14.35 7.29
C LEU A 66 9.92 14.68 7.31
N LYS A 67 10.32 15.94 7.09
CA LYS A 67 11.72 16.37 7.18
C LYS A 67 12.35 16.05 8.54
N GLY A 68 11.59 16.17 9.63
CA GLY A 68 12.03 15.86 10.99
C GLY A 68 12.22 14.36 11.26
N ALA A 69 11.66 13.49 10.42
CA ALA A 69 11.78 12.04 10.50
C ALA A 69 13.05 11.49 9.81
N GLY A 70 14.02 12.36 9.54
CA GLY A 70 15.24 12.03 8.81
C GLY A 70 15.15 12.26 7.29
N GLY A 71 14.05 12.83 6.79
CA GLY A 71 13.93 13.25 5.38
C GLY A 71 14.11 12.12 4.36
N LYS A 72 13.81 10.89 4.77
CA LYS A 72 13.96 9.70 3.95
C LYS A 72 12.83 9.61 2.93
N GLU A 73 13.20 9.51 1.68
CA GLU A 73 12.31 9.35 0.53
C GLU A 73 11.37 8.14 0.70
N GLU A 74 11.86 7.06 1.29
CA GLU A 74 11.08 5.87 1.58
C GLU A 74 9.90 6.14 2.53
N LEU A 75 10.04 7.11 3.45
CA LEU A 75 8.94 7.52 4.33
C LEU A 75 7.89 8.33 3.57
N LEU A 76 8.33 9.18 2.62
CA LEU A 76 7.41 9.95 1.78
C LEU A 76 6.54 9.02 0.94
N MET A 77 7.13 7.97 0.39
CA MET A 77 6.41 6.96 -0.39
C MET A 77 5.47 6.14 0.52
N ALA A 78 5.98 5.61 1.64
CA ALA A 78 5.22 4.75 2.54
C ALA A 78 3.95 5.39 3.13
N TYR A 79 3.97 6.71 3.33
CA TYR A 79 2.83 7.45 3.92
C TYR A 79 2.02 8.26 2.92
N PHE A 80 2.32 8.16 1.63
CA PHE A 80 1.62 8.95 0.64
C PHE A 80 0.12 8.68 0.63
N GLY A 81 -0.31 7.43 0.80
CA GLY A 81 -1.75 7.10 0.91
C GLY A 81 -2.46 7.80 2.09
N GLU A 82 -1.74 8.14 3.16
CA GLU A 82 -2.33 8.78 4.35
C GLU A 82 -2.72 10.24 4.10
N ILE A 83 -2.07 10.90 3.13
CA ILE A 83 -2.39 12.28 2.74
C ILE A 83 -3.53 12.36 1.74
N LEU A 84 -4.16 11.24 1.36
CA LEU A 84 -5.17 11.21 0.31
C LEU A 84 -6.57 10.88 0.85
N SER A 85 -7.57 11.37 0.14
CA SER A 85 -8.97 11.08 0.34
C SER A 85 -9.75 11.13 -0.97
N GLY A 86 -10.94 10.53 -0.99
CA GLY A 86 -11.83 10.55 -2.16
C GLY A 86 -11.14 10.00 -3.42
N LEU A 87 -11.33 10.69 -4.54
CA LEU A 87 -10.81 10.30 -5.84
C LEU A 87 -9.28 10.19 -5.86
N ALA A 88 -8.57 11.00 -5.08
CA ALA A 88 -7.12 10.92 -4.99
C ALA A 88 -6.66 9.61 -4.33
N SER A 89 -7.39 9.14 -3.31
CA SER A 89 -7.10 7.85 -2.68
C SER A 89 -7.46 6.65 -3.56
N GLU A 90 -8.55 6.75 -4.33
CA GLU A 90 -8.92 5.72 -5.32
C GLU A 90 -7.85 5.60 -6.40
N TRP A 91 -7.42 6.74 -6.96
CA TRP A 91 -6.30 6.78 -7.92
C TRP A 91 -5.08 6.06 -7.38
N PHE A 92 -4.68 6.32 -6.12
CA PHE A 92 -3.47 5.74 -5.54
C PHE A 92 -3.55 4.22 -5.37
N VAL A 93 -4.71 3.70 -4.95
CA VAL A 93 -4.91 2.24 -4.76
C VAL A 93 -4.93 1.48 -6.09
N ASP A 94 -5.35 2.14 -7.17
CA ASP A 94 -5.38 1.54 -8.51
C ASP A 94 -4.00 1.46 -9.17
N GLN A 95 -2.96 2.08 -8.58
CA GLN A 95 -1.61 2.08 -9.15
C GLN A 95 -0.84 0.79 -8.87
N HIS A 96 -0.02 0.39 -9.84
CA HIS A 96 1.02 -0.62 -9.62
C HIS A 96 2.24 -0.01 -8.93
N ILE A 97 2.47 -0.38 -7.67
CA ILE A 97 3.56 0.14 -6.82
C ILE A 97 4.95 -0.07 -7.42
N ASP A 98 5.15 -1.13 -8.21
CA ASP A 98 6.46 -1.53 -8.74
C ASP A 98 7.05 -0.52 -9.73
N LYS A 99 6.24 0.45 -10.19
CA LYS A 99 6.71 1.52 -11.09
C LYS A 99 7.38 2.67 -10.35
N TRP A 100 7.17 2.80 -9.05
CA TRP A 100 7.74 3.88 -8.24
C TRP A 100 8.97 3.37 -7.50
N ILE A 101 10.15 3.69 -8.04
CA ILE A 101 11.42 3.35 -7.40
C ILE A 101 11.85 4.50 -6.47
N SER A 102 11.36 5.70 -6.73
CA SER A 102 11.65 6.94 -6.01
C SER A 102 10.36 7.71 -5.70
N TRP A 103 10.43 8.62 -4.72
CA TRP A 103 9.45 9.67 -4.47
C TRP A 103 9.27 10.55 -5.70
N ASP A 104 10.33 10.85 -6.44
CA ASP A 104 10.21 11.65 -7.65
C ASP A 104 9.35 10.94 -8.71
N ASP A 105 9.45 9.61 -8.88
CA ASP A 105 8.57 8.85 -9.77
C ASP A 105 7.10 8.98 -9.36
N LEU A 106 6.82 8.78 -8.07
CA LEU A 106 5.48 8.86 -7.50
C LEU A 106 4.90 10.27 -7.60
N ALA A 107 5.67 11.28 -7.21
CA ALA A 107 5.24 12.67 -7.18
C ALA A 107 5.01 13.21 -8.59
N ASN A 108 5.90 12.90 -9.55
CA ASN A 108 5.73 13.32 -10.94
C ASN A 108 4.52 12.67 -11.62
N GLU A 109 4.16 11.45 -11.23
CA GLU A 109 2.96 10.82 -11.76
C GLU A 109 1.69 11.40 -11.15
N PHE A 110 1.72 11.73 -9.86
CA PHE A 110 0.55 12.30 -9.18
C PHE A 110 0.20 13.72 -9.64
N VAL A 111 1.17 14.51 -10.09
CA VAL A 111 0.95 15.89 -10.55
C VAL A 111 0.56 16.01 -12.02
N GLN A 112 0.46 14.88 -12.75
CA GLN A 112 -0.03 14.84 -14.14
C GLN A 112 -1.55 14.87 -14.21
#